data_AF-A0A2T0TIG1-F1
#
_entry.id   AF-A0A2T0TIG1-F1
#
_cell.length_a   1.000
_cell.length_b   1.000
_cell.length_c   1.000
_cell.angle_alpha   90.00
_cell.angle_beta   90.00
_cell.angle_gamma   90.00
#
_symmetry.space_group_name_H-M   'P 1'
#
loop_
_entity.id
_entity.type
_entity.pdbx_description
1 polymer ?
#
loop_
_entity_poly.entity_id
_entity_poly.type
_entity_poly.pdbx_seq_one_letter_code
_entity_poly.pdbx_strand_id
1 'polypeptide(L)'
;MDVICTNDKFPAPVLAFYAEFGITIPKKDQLYTIRQVKRHTTGETGVLLNEIQNPDVPVKHPVMGEVWFEPTFNINRFATLMGQPVREEEMADVNA
;
A
#
# COMPACT_ATOMS: atom_id res chain seq x y z
N MET A 1 11.03 0.55 -7.58
CA MET A 1 11.60 -0.61 -6.86
C MET A 1 10.66 -1.79 -7.05
N ASP A 2 11.19 -2.99 -7.33
CA ASP A 2 10.38 -4.20 -7.49
C ASP A 2 10.31 -5.01 -6.19
N VAL A 3 9.12 -5.53 -5.88
CA VAL A 3 8.83 -6.24 -4.64
C VAL A 3 7.86 -7.41 -4.86
N ILE A 4 7.93 -8.40 -3.99
CA ILE A 4 6.99 -9.53 -3.98
C ILE A 4 6.04 -9.36 -2.80
N CYS A 5 4.73 -9.50 -3.02
CA CYS A 5 3.76 -9.53 -1.92
C CYS A 5 3.88 -10.83 -1.14
N THR A 6 4.14 -10.73 0.16
CA THR A 6 4.28 -11.88 1.08
C THR A 6 3.05 -12.08 1.97
N ASN A 7 2.18 -11.06 2.08
CA ASN A 7 0.98 -11.10 2.91
C ASN A 7 -0.21 -10.37 2.29
N ASP A 8 -1.10 -11.13 1.65
CA ASP A 8 -2.37 -10.70 1.07
C ASP A 8 -3.56 -10.83 2.02
N LYS A 9 -3.33 -11.10 3.31
CA LYS A 9 -4.42 -11.23 4.29
C LYS A 9 -4.81 -9.86 4.84
N PHE A 10 -6.08 -9.53 4.72
CA PHE A 10 -6.68 -8.32 5.26
C PHE A 10 -7.80 -8.68 6.25
N PRO A 11 -7.99 -7.90 7.33
CA PRO A 11 -9.13 -8.09 8.22
C PRO A 11 -10.47 -7.96 7.47
N ALA A 12 -11.49 -8.72 7.89
CA ALA A 12 -12.80 -8.72 7.23
C ALA A 12 -13.44 -7.32 7.07
N PRO A 13 -13.37 -6.39 8.05
CA PRO A 13 -13.90 -5.03 7.86
C PRO A 13 -13.20 -4.26 6.75
N VAL A 14 -11.89 -4.48 6.58
CA VAL A 14 -11.09 -3.85 5.52
C VAL A 14 -11.49 -4.42 4.16
N LEU A 15 -11.70 -5.73 4.06
CA LEU A 15 -12.17 -6.37 2.82
C LEU A 15 -13.56 -5.91 2.42
N ALA A 16 -14.48 -5.73 3.38
CA ALA A 16 -15.82 -5.22 3.11
C ALA A 16 -15.76 -3.78 2.55
N PHE A 17 -14.96 -2.91 3.18
CA PHE A 17 -14.73 -1.56 2.69
C PHE A 17 -14.09 -1.56 1.29
N TYR A 18 -13.07 -2.38 1.07
CA TYR A 18 -12.43 -2.51 -0.24
C TYR A 18 -13.40 -2.99 -1.33
N ALA A 19 -14.29 -3.93 -1.01
CA ALA A 19 -15.33 -4.39 -1.94
C ALA A 19 -16.34 -3.28 -2.28
N GLU A 20 -16.72 -2.45 -1.30
CA GLU A 20 -17.64 -1.32 -1.48
C GLU A 20 -17.09 -0.29 -2.49
N PHE A 21 -15.79 -0.01 -2.44
CA PHE A 21 -15.14 0.99 -3.28
C PHE A 21 -14.39 0.42 -4.50
N GLY A 22 -14.50 -0.88 -4.76
CA GLY A 22 -13.84 -1.51 -5.92
C GLY A 22 -12.31 -1.54 -5.83
N ILE A 23 -11.76 -1.64 -4.62
CA ILE A 23 -10.33 -1.67 -4.37
C ILE A 23 -9.75 -3.05 -4.70
N THR A 24 -8.76 -3.05 -5.59
CA THR A 24 -7.94 -4.21 -5.90
C THR A 24 -6.81 -4.31 -4.89
N ILE A 25 -6.61 -5.50 -4.31
CA ILE A 25 -5.55 -5.78 -3.34
C ILE A 25 -4.39 -6.57 -3.96
N PRO A 26 -3.15 -6.41 -3.44
CA PRO A 26 -2.02 -7.25 -3.79
C PRO A 26 -2.31 -8.71 -3.46
N LYS A 27 -1.82 -9.62 -4.31
CA LYS A 27 -1.95 -11.06 -4.13
C LYS A 27 -0.61 -11.65 -3.73
N LYS A 28 -0.63 -12.63 -2.83
CA LYS A 28 0.57 -13.28 -2.35
C LYS A 28 1.34 -13.92 -3.53
N ASP A 29 2.67 -13.87 -3.44
CA ASP A 29 3.64 -14.40 -4.40
C ASP A 29 3.59 -13.74 -5.79
N GLN A 30 2.94 -12.57 -5.90
CA GLN A 30 2.99 -11.73 -7.11
C GLN A 30 4.04 -10.62 -7.00
N LEU A 31 4.66 -10.34 -8.14
CA LEU A 31 5.62 -9.25 -8.34
C LEU A 31 4.86 -7.94 -8.60
N TYR A 32 5.33 -6.87 -7.98
CA TYR A 32 4.83 -5.52 -8.15
C TYR A 32 5.98 -4.51 -8.22
N THR A 33 5.76 -3.41 -8.93
CA THR A 33 6.68 -2.26 -8.89
C THR A 33 6.08 -1.15 -8.02
N ILE A 34 6.80 -0.72 -6.99
CA ILE A 34 6.41 0.43 -6.17
C ILE A 34 6.47 1.69 -7.03
N ARG A 35 5.30 2.34 -7.17
CA ARG A 35 5.09 3.61 -7.85
C ARG A 35 5.42 4.81 -6.98
N GLN A 36 5.00 4.76 -5.71
CA GLN A 36 5.16 5.86 -4.76
C GLN A 36 5.18 5.32 -3.33
N VAL A 37 6.00 5.93 -2.48
CA VAL A 37 6.02 5.67 -1.03
C VAL A 37 5.36 6.84 -0.29
N LYS A 38 4.40 6.54 0.58
CA LYS A 38 3.73 7.54 1.43
C LYS A 38 4.00 7.24 2.89
N ARG A 39 4.58 8.23 3.59
CA ARG A 39 4.74 8.20 5.05
C ARG A 39 3.48 8.76 5.70
N HIS A 40 2.80 7.96 6.50
CA HIS A 40 1.59 8.36 7.21
C HIS A 40 1.94 9.03 8.54
N THR A 41 1.06 9.90 9.04
CA THR A 41 1.22 10.57 10.34
C THR A 41 1.22 9.59 11.52
N THR A 42 0.71 8.39 11.31
CA THR A 42 0.76 7.27 12.27
C THR A 42 2.16 6.65 12.42
N GLY A 43 3.12 7.04 11.58
CA GLY A 43 4.45 6.43 11.49
C GLY A 43 4.51 5.20 10.57
N GLU A 44 3.37 4.76 10.02
CA GLU A 44 3.34 3.67 9.05
C GLU A 44 3.80 4.13 7.67
N THR A 45 4.46 3.22 6.95
CA THR A 45 4.84 3.43 5.55
C THR A 45 3.89 2.66 4.64
N GLY A 46 3.18 3.40 3.80
CA GLY A 46 2.31 2.86 2.76
C GLY A 46 2.96 2.98 1.39
N VAL A 47 2.61 2.08 0.48
CA VAL A 47 3.05 2.11 -0.91
C VAL A 47 1.88 2.07 -1.88
N LEU A 48 2.07 2.73 -3.02
CA LEU A 48 1.27 2.57 -4.23
C LEU A 48 2.05 1.71 -5.22
N LEU A 49 1.36 0.87 -5.98
CA LEU A 49 1.96 -0.06 -6.93
C LEU A 49 1.59 0.34 -8.36
N ASN A 50 2.43 0.05 -9.35
CA ASN A 50 2.14 0.37 -10.74
C ASN A 50 1.02 -0.50 -11.31
N GLU A 51 0.96 -1.76 -10.89
CA GLU A 51 0.01 -2.77 -11.37
C GLU A 51 -1.38 -2.61 -10.74
N ILE A 52 -1.49 -1.83 -9.67
CA ILE A 52 -2.73 -1.60 -8.94
C ILE A 52 -2.97 -0.09 -8.85
N GLN A 53 -3.95 0.38 -9.63
CA GLN A 53 -4.44 1.76 -9.57
C GLN A 53 -5.86 1.73 -9.03
N ASN A 54 -6.00 2.14 -7.77
CA ASN A 54 -7.28 2.10 -7.08
C ASN A 54 -8.00 3.46 -7.17
N PRO A 55 -9.33 3.49 -7.15
CA PRO A 55 -10.07 4.74 -6.97
C PRO A 55 -9.76 5.37 -5.61
N ASP A 56 -9.95 6.69 -5.52
CA ASP A 56 -9.88 7.40 -4.25
C ASP A 56 -11.02 6.96 -3.33
N VAL A 57 -10.72 6.80 -2.04
CA VAL A 57 -11.70 6.40 -1.02
C VAL A 57 -11.80 7.45 0.08
N PRO A 58 -12.99 7.61 0.71
CA PRO A 58 -13.17 8.55 1.80
C PRO A 58 -12.49 8.02 3.08
N VAL A 59 -11.69 8.87 3.70
CA VAL A 59 -11.05 8.62 5.00
C VAL A 59 -11.28 9.81 5.92
N LYS A 60 -11.63 9.50 7.18
CA LYS A 60 -11.80 10.53 8.21
C LYS A 60 -10.45 10.95 8.78
N HIS A 61 -10.05 12.18 8.49
CA HIS A 61 -8.88 12.83 9.07
C HIS A 61 -9.29 13.66 10.30
N PRO A 62 -8.58 13.56 11.44
CA PRO A 62 -8.96 14.25 12.69
C PRO A 62 -9.11 15.77 12.56
N VAL A 63 -8.34 16.40 11.67
CA VAL A 63 -8.30 17.86 11.49
C VAL A 63 -9.01 18.34 10.23
N MET A 64 -8.99 17.52 9.16
CA MET A 64 -9.44 17.95 7.82
C MET A 64 -10.85 17.46 7.49
N GLY A 65 -11.49 16.69 8.38
CA GLY A 65 -12.77 16.07 8.10
C GLY A 65 -12.62 14.88 7.16
N GLU A 66 -13.47 14.78 6.14
CA GLU A 66 -13.36 13.72 5.13
C GLU A 66 -12.39 14.12 4.03
N VAL A 67 -11.39 13.26 3.79
CA VAL A 67 -10.43 13.41 2.70
C VAL A 67 -10.49 12.19 1.80
N TRP A 68 -10.30 12.42 0.50
CA TRP A 68 -10.35 11.37 -0.51
C TRP A 68 -8.96 11.12 -1.05
N PHE A 69 -8.53 9.85 -1.06
CA PHE A 69 -7.24 9.47 -1.63
C PHE A 69 -7.18 7.98 -1.97
N GLU A 70 -6.31 7.63 -2.91
CA GLU A 70 -6.01 6.25 -3.28
C GLU A 70 -5.36 5.51 -2.09
N PRO A 71 -5.96 4.39 -1.63
CA PRO A 71 -5.46 3.68 -0.47
C PRO A 71 -4.08 3.06 -0.75
N THR A 72 -3.17 3.22 0.21
CA THR A 72 -1.84 2.61 0.17
C THR A 72 -1.82 1.27 0.86
N PHE A 73 -0.92 0.38 0.45
CA PHE A 73 -0.66 -0.88 1.14
C PHE A 73 0.53 -0.76 2.08
N ASN A 74 0.43 -1.30 3.29
CA ASN A 74 1.53 -1.28 4.26
C ASN A 74 2.76 -2.02 3.67
N ILE A 75 3.94 -1.39 3.73
CA ILE A 75 5.18 -1.94 3.15
C ILE A 75 5.56 -3.31 3.72
N ASN A 76 5.18 -3.62 4.96
CA ASN A 76 5.48 -4.91 5.61
C ASN A 76 4.75 -6.10 4.96
N ARG A 77 3.86 -5.84 4.00
CA ARG A 77 3.22 -6.87 3.16
C ARG A 77 4.10 -7.33 2.00
N PHE A 78 5.25 -6.70 1.82
CA PHE A 78 6.15 -6.91 0.71
C PHE A 78 7.55 -7.28 1.18
N ALA A 79 8.26 -7.96 0.30
CA ALA A 79 9.67 -8.28 0.44
C ALA A 79 10.42 -7.93 -0.84
N THR A 80 11.73 -7.78 -0.74
CA THR A 80 12.62 -7.69 -1.90
C THR A 80 12.54 -8.99 -2.71
N LEU A 81 13.10 -8.98 -3.93
CA LEU A 81 13.18 -10.18 -4.77
C LEU A 81 13.98 -11.32 -4.13
N MET A 82 14.82 -11.01 -3.15
CA MET A 82 15.59 -11.96 -2.36
C MET A 82 14.82 -12.47 -1.12
N GLY A 83 13.55 -12.07 -0.96
CA GLY A 83 12.70 -12.46 0.17
C GLY A 83 13.02 -11.76 1.48
N GLN A 84 13.80 -10.66 1.45
CA GLN A 84 14.13 -9.88 2.64
C GLN A 84 13.09 -8.78 2.90
N PRO A 85 12.85 -8.38 4.15
CA PRO A 85 12.04 -7.20 4.43
C PRO A 85 12.60 -5.97 3.72
N VAL A 86 11.72 -5.16 3.12
CA VAL A 86 12.10 -3.90 2.45
C VAL A 86 12.56 -2.89 3.49
N ARG A 87 13.77 -2.34 3.31
CA ARG A 87 14.36 -1.33 4.21
C ARG A 87 14.08 0.09 3.70
N GLU A 88 14.13 1.07 4.60
CA GLU A 88 13.94 2.49 4.24
C GLU A 88 14.92 2.97 3.17
N GLU A 89 16.17 2.52 3.24
CA GLU A 89 17.24 2.87 2.29
C GLU A 89 16.89 2.46 0.86
N GLU A 90 16.22 1.31 0.68
CA GLU A 90 15.82 0.79 -0.63
C GLU A 90 14.64 1.58 -1.24
N MET A 91 13.93 2.35 -0.41
CA MET A 91 12.78 3.16 -0.80
C MET A 91 13.15 4.62 -1.10
N ALA A 92 14.37 5.06 -0.79
CA ALA A 92 14.77 6.47 -0.85
C ALA A 92 14.62 7.07 -2.26
N ASP A 93 14.94 6.29 -3.29
CA ASP A 93 14.92 6.75 -4.69
C ASP A 93 13.55 6.64 -5.35
N VAL A 94 12.56 6.03 -4.70
CA VAL A 94 11.23 5.81 -5.31
C VAL A 94 10.46 7.12 -5.48
N ASN A 95 10.71 8.10 -4.61
CA ASN A 95 10.05 9.40 -4.62
C ASN A 95 10.96 10.53 -5.14
N ALA A 96 12.16 10.19 -5.64
CA ALA A 96 13.15 11.16 -6.11
C ALA A 96 12.74 11.83 -7.44
#